data_AF-A0AAV8VZK8-F1
#
_entry.id   AF-A0AAV8VZK8-F1
#
_cell.length_a   1.000
_cell.length_b   1.000
_cell.length_c   1.000
_cell.angle_alpha   90.00
_cell.angle_beta   90.00
_cell.angle_gamma   90.00
#
_symmetry.space_group_name_H-M   'P 1'
#
loop_
_entity.id
_entity.type
_entity.pdbx_description
1 polymer ?
#
loop_
_entity_poly.entity_id
_entity_poly.type
_entity_poly.pdbx_seq_one_letter_code
_entity_poly.pdbx_strand_id
1 'polypeptide(L)'
;MALKGFKVLELAGLAPAPFCGMVLADFGAKVIRIDKLHDNTDLDCLGNGKQSISLNLKHPKGVDIVRKLCKTSDVLIEPFRAGVMEKLGLGPEVLLQDNPRLVYARLTGYGQTGCYSTNAGHDINYLALSGLLSLFGRQHENPIAPTNLVADFGGGGLMCALGILLALLERSTSGLGQVVDSSMTHGAAYLGSWLYRSQKLPIWGQERGQNLLDTGAHFYEVYKTKDGRYMSVGALEPQFYNRLLEGLELSEEEAPQLCDSVKTEQLKRLFATKFSEKTQEEWCRVFDSTDACVAPVLSLEQAPKHPHNLQEGSFIEAEDGFAPNPAPKLGRTPGRSNSTSKPPRHGQHTEEILRSLGFNSGNIREFEAEGVVKCSKASKKSEKTEMDLLQSILNTCGADKYIENFRSNGIDAFTLKILNNEDLKIIGVEEADVRNSIVKHVANLQIPSERKVKVVVDRKYALIVLNTMSMQLNKHFANLTYALKREDVDLCDIRVAPAVECLQGCLTSLEKRLTEFDAKVFKQNRSKRKLQILFPTIAVTALLLFLSGRYFGCLRR
;
A
#
# COMPACT_ATOMS: atom_id res chain seq x y z
N MET A 1 -1.35 22.08 -5.03
CA MET A 1 -0.31 21.57 -4.12
C MET A 1 0.91 22.48 -4.23
N ALA A 2 1.66 22.66 -3.14
CA ALA A 2 2.68 23.70 -3.01
C ALA A 2 3.89 23.52 -3.93
N LEU A 3 4.28 22.28 -4.21
CA LEU A 3 5.44 21.93 -5.04
C LEU A 3 5.07 21.56 -6.48
N LYS A 4 3.85 21.92 -6.92
CA LYS A 4 3.43 21.67 -8.29
C LYS A 4 4.38 22.38 -9.26
N GLY A 5 4.95 21.62 -10.19
CA GLY A 5 5.86 22.12 -11.22
C GLY A 5 7.34 21.88 -10.92
N PHE A 6 7.71 21.55 -9.68
CA PHE A 6 9.09 21.16 -9.36
C PHE A 6 9.38 19.73 -9.79
N LYS A 7 10.55 19.50 -10.37
CA LYS A 7 11.05 18.18 -10.78
C LYS A 7 12.18 17.73 -9.86
N VAL A 8 12.02 16.56 -9.25
CA VAL A 8 12.97 15.99 -8.29
C VAL A 8 13.49 14.68 -8.87
N LEU A 9 14.81 14.53 -8.91
CA LEU A 9 15.46 13.26 -9.16
C LEU A 9 15.85 12.65 -7.82
N GLU A 10 15.52 11.38 -7.64
CA GLU A 10 15.88 10.62 -6.44
C GLU A 10 16.74 9.44 -6.87
N LEU A 11 17.97 9.35 -6.41
CA LEU A 11 18.74 8.11 -6.59
C LEU A 11 18.23 7.07 -5.60
N ALA A 12 18.01 5.84 -6.08
CA ALA A 12 17.50 4.77 -5.25
C ALA A 12 18.35 4.57 -3.99
N GLY A 13 17.68 4.62 -2.85
CA GLY A 13 18.24 4.46 -1.52
C GLY A 13 17.29 3.66 -0.63
N LEU A 14 17.69 3.48 0.63
CA LEU A 14 16.82 2.90 1.66
C LEU A 14 15.97 3.98 2.33
N ALA A 15 14.97 3.54 3.10
CA ALA A 15 14.05 4.27 3.98
C ALA A 15 14.13 5.82 3.98
N PRO A 16 15.20 6.49 4.48
CA PRO A 16 15.29 7.95 4.54
C PRO A 16 15.10 8.67 3.18
N ALA A 17 15.69 8.15 2.09
CA ALA A 17 15.61 8.82 0.80
C ALA A 17 14.27 8.65 0.09
N PRO A 18 13.68 7.44 0.02
CA PRO A 18 12.31 7.26 -0.43
C PRO A 18 11.32 8.09 0.39
N PHE A 19 11.51 8.19 1.72
CA PHE A 19 10.67 9.04 2.57
C PHE A 19 10.79 10.52 2.20
N CYS A 20 12.01 11.04 2.02
CA CYS A 20 12.22 12.43 1.57
C CYS A 20 11.51 12.71 0.23
N GLY A 21 11.66 11.83 -0.76
CA GLY A 21 10.97 11.99 -2.03
C GLY A 21 9.45 11.83 -1.92
N MET A 22 8.94 10.95 -1.06
CA MET A 22 7.51 10.79 -0.79
C MET A 22 6.93 12.10 -0.24
N VAL A 23 7.57 12.72 0.76
CA VAL A 23 7.15 14.02 1.31
C VAL A 23 7.04 15.06 0.18
N LEU A 24 8.05 15.18 -0.68
CA LEU A 24 8.00 16.14 -1.80
C LEU A 24 6.89 15.81 -2.81
N ALA A 25 6.69 14.53 -3.13
CA ALA A 25 5.64 14.06 -4.03
C ALA A 25 4.23 14.34 -3.49
N ASP A 26 4.00 14.09 -2.20
CA ASP A 26 2.72 14.33 -1.52
C ASP A 26 2.34 15.82 -1.50
N PHE A 27 3.33 16.71 -1.56
CA PHE A 27 3.11 18.16 -1.73
C PHE A 27 3.19 18.62 -3.20
N GLY A 28 3.24 17.69 -4.16
CA GLY A 28 2.99 17.92 -5.58
C GLY A 28 4.22 18.01 -6.48
N ALA A 29 5.42 17.70 -5.98
CA ALA A 29 6.60 17.60 -6.82
C ALA A 29 6.52 16.38 -7.74
N LYS A 30 7.06 16.50 -8.96
CA LYS A 30 7.24 15.35 -9.85
C LYS A 30 8.54 14.65 -9.50
N VAL A 31 8.46 13.50 -8.84
CA VAL A 31 9.64 12.74 -8.40
C VAL A 31 9.93 11.59 -9.38
N ILE A 32 11.17 11.51 -9.85
CA ILE A 32 11.67 10.42 -10.70
C ILE A 32 12.77 9.68 -9.93
N ARG A 33 12.50 8.44 -9.55
CA ARG A 33 13.46 7.55 -8.92
C ARG A 33 14.35 6.89 -9.97
N ILE A 34 15.66 6.93 -9.76
CA ILE A 34 16.66 6.26 -10.61
C ILE A 34 17.06 4.96 -9.93
N ASP A 35 16.55 3.86 -10.48
CA ASP A 35 16.76 2.49 -10.00
C ASP A 35 17.99 1.83 -10.66
N LYS A 36 18.58 0.88 -9.95
CA LYS A 36 19.64 0.01 -10.50
C LYS A 36 19.01 -1.10 -11.36
N LEU A 37 19.63 -1.45 -12.49
CA LEU A 37 19.08 -2.42 -13.47
C LEU A 37 18.72 -3.81 -12.92
N HIS A 38 19.46 -4.29 -11.93
CA HIS A 38 19.39 -5.67 -11.42
C HIS A 38 18.98 -5.75 -9.96
N ASP A 39 18.48 -4.65 -9.40
CA ASP A 39 17.86 -4.70 -8.09
C ASP A 39 16.42 -5.17 -8.27
N ASN A 40 16.12 -6.37 -7.77
CA ASN A 40 14.78 -6.96 -7.79
C ASN A 40 14.11 -6.88 -6.41
N THR A 41 14.75 -6.20 -5.45
CA THR A 41 14.25 -6.07 -4.09
C THR A 41 13.31 -4.87 -4.04
N ASP A 42 12.03 -5.11 -4.35
CA ASP A 42 10.98 -4.09 -4.26
C ASP A 42 10.48 -4.02 -2.80
N LEU A 43 11.33 -3.47 -1.93
CA LEU A 43 11.01 -3.21 -0.51
C LEU A 43 10.50 -1.78 -0.29
N ASP A 44 10.42 -0.96 -1.35
CA ASP A 44 10.06 0.45 -1.25
C ASP A 44 8.54 0.65 -1.25
N CYS A 45 7.97 0.67 -0.05
CA CYS A 45 6.55 1.02 0.18
C CYS A 45 6.28 2.54 0.19
N LEU A 46 7.28 3.37 -0.11
CA LEU A 46 7.19 4.84 -0.15
C LEU A 46 7.33 5.39 -1.58
N GLY A 47 7.23 4.52 -2.57
CA GLY A 47 7.35 4.86 -3.99
C GLY A 47 6.07 5.45 -4.61
N ASN A 48 4.93 5.43 -3.91
CA ASN A 48 3.65 5.83 -4.46
C ASN A 48 3.68 7.27 -5.00
N GLY A 49 3.08 7.50 -6.18
CA GLY A 49 3.08 8.81 -6.84
C GLY A 49 4.38 9.18 -7.57
N LYS A 50 5.44 8.36 -7.48
CA LYS A 50 6.71 8.59 -8.18
C LYS A 50 6.72 7.92 -9.56
N GLN A 51 7.62 8.39 -10.41
CA GLN A 51 8.06 7.65 -11.61
C GLN A 51 9.38 6.92 -11.33
N SER A 52 9.72 5.94 -12.18
CA SER A 52 10.93 5.14 -12.03
C SER A 52 11.61 4.92 -13.39
N ILE A 53 12.92 5.14 -13.43
CA ILE A 53 13.80 4.81 -14.56
C ILE A 53 14.92 3.90 -14.07
N SER A 54 15.21 2.81 -14.79
CA SER A 54 16.32 1.92 -14.45
C SER A 54 17.55 2.20 -15.30
N LEU A 55 18.67 2.54 -14.67
CA LEU A 55 19.93 2.93 -15.32
C LEU A 55 21.14 2.16 -14.77
N ASN A 56 22.12 1.90 -15.64
CA ASN A 56 23.45 1.45 -15.26
C ASN A 56 24.38 2.65 -15.06
N LEU A 57 24.55 3.08 -13.81
CA LEU A 57 25.42 4.22 -13.51
C LEU A 57 26.92 3.91 -13.66
N LYS A 58 27.31 2.65 -13.91
CA LYS A 58 28.70 2.29 -14.25
C LYS A 58 28.99 2.44 -15.74
N HIS A 59 27.97 2.59 -16.57
CA HIS A 59 28.13 2.79 -18.01
C HIS A 59 28.14 4.31 -18.32
N PRO A 60 29.09 4.82 -19.13
CA PRO A 60 29.17 6.26 -19.44
C PRO A 60 27.86 6.85 -19.99
N LYS A 61 27.19 6.15 -20.92
CA LYS A 61 25.86 6.55 -21.43
C LYS A 61 24.79 6.66 -20.32
N GLY A 62 24.89 5.85 -19.26
CA GLY A 62 23.99 5.94 -18.10
C GLY A 62 24.23 7.20 -17.28
N VAL A 63 25.50 7.55 -17.05
CA VAL A 63 25.92 8.82 -16.42
C VAL A 63 25.42 10.01 -17.25
N ASP A 64 25.57 9.97 -18.57
CA ASP A 64 25.11 11.03 -19.46
C ASP A 64 23.59 11.24 -19.41
N ILE A 65 22.81 10.16 -19.30
CA ILE A 65 21.36 10.23 -19.12
C ILE A 65 21.01 10.95 -17.79
N VAL A 66 21.69 10.62 -16.69
CA VAL A 66 21.48 11.32 -15.41
C VAL A 66 21.85 12.79 -15.52
N ARG A 67 22.99 13.13 -16.13
CA ARG A 67 23.38 14.54 -16.36
C ARG A 67 22.32 15.29 -17.16
N LYS A 68 21.76 14.68 -18.22
CA LYS A 68 20.65 15.27 -19.00
C LYS A 68 19.40 15.48 -18.16
N LEU A 69 19.04 14.54 -17.29
CA LEU A 69 17.92 14.71 -16.35
C LEU A 69 18.18 15.88 -15.39
N CYS A 70 19.37 15.96 -14.80
CA CYS A 70 19.76 17.01 -13.85
C CYS A 70 19.72 18.41 -14.48
N LYS A 71 20.05 18.55 -15.78
CA LYS A 71 19.95 19.82 -16.51
C LYS A 71 18.55 20.43 -16.55
N THR A 72 17.51 19.62 -16.37
CA THR A 72 16.11 20.07 -16.44
C THR A 72 15.35 19.85 -15.13
N SER A 73 16.04 19.43 -14.08
CA SER A 73 15.46 19.14 -12.76
C SER A 73 15.78 20.27 -11.78
N ASP A 74 14.94 20.40 -10.76
CA ASP A 74 15.10 21.38 -9.70
C ASP A 74 15.92 20.86 -8.53
N VAL A 75 15.80 19.56 -8.26
CA VAL A 75 16.41 18.89 -7.10
C VAL A 75 16.99 17.55 -7.53
N LEU A 76 18.15 17.20 -6.97
CA LEU A 76 18.67 15.83 -6.94
C LEU A 76 18.82 15.39 -5.48
N ILE A 77 18.30 14.22 -5.12
CA ILE A 77 18.49 13.57 -3.82
C ILE A 77 19.45 12.40 -4.03
N GLU A 78 20.63 12.46 -3.40
CA GLU A 78 21.60 11.36 -3.37
C GLU A 78 21.73 10.75 -1.96
N PRO A 79 21.54 9.43 -1.79
CA PRO A 79 21.64 8.78 -0.50
C PRO A 79 23.01 8.13 -0.23
N PHE A 80 24.02 8.44 -1.03
CA PHE A 80 25.29 7.71 -1.00
C PHE A 80 26.33 8.35 -0.08
N ARG A 81 27.15 7.50 0.55
CA ARG A 81 28.31 7.92 1.35
C ARG A 81 29.30 8.76 0.53
N ALA A 82 30.13 9.52 1.23
CA ALA A 82 31.11 10.43 0.65
C ALA A 82 31.98 9.74 -0.43
N GLY A 83 32.17 10.43 -1.55
CA GLY A 83 33.03 10.00 -2.65
C GLY A 83 32.38 9.07 -3.68
N VAL A 84 31.15 8.60 -3.47
CA VAL A 84 30.48 7.70 -4.44
C VAL A 84 30.09 8.43 -5.71
N MET A 85 29.44 9.60 -5.58
CA MET A 85 28.91 10.32 -6.74
C MET A 85 30.00 11.04 -7.52
N GLU A 86 31.07 11.45 -6.85
CA GLU A 86 32.30 11.96 -7.47
C GLU A 86 32.94 10.89 -8.35
N LYS A 87 33.06 9.64 -7.86
CA LYS A 87 33.59 8.52 -8.65
C LYS A 87 32.72 8.17 -9.86
N LEU A 88 31.43 8.44 -9.80
CA LEU A 88 30.49 8.25 -10.92
C LEU A 88 30.51 9.44 -11.91
N GLY A 89 31.24 10.52 -11.61
CA GLY A 89 31.21 11.75 -12.41
C GLY A 89 29.91 12.55 -12.27
N LEU A 90 29.17 12.33 -11.18
CA LEU A 90 27.88 12.94 -10.87
C LEU A 90 27.91 13.78 -9.59
N GLY A 91 29.10 14.12 -9.07
CA GLY A 91 29.25 14.97 -7.90
C GLY A 91 28.72 16.39 -8.09
N PRO A 92 28.54 17.15 -6.99
CA PRO A 92 27.91 18.47 -7.02
C PRO A 92 28.70 19.49 -7.84
N GLU A 93 30.05 19.48 -7.82
CA GLU A 93 30.80 20.46 -8.62
C GLU A 93 30.47 20.34 -10.11
N VAL A 94 30.38 19.11 -10.62
CA VAL A 94 30.07 18.84 -12.02
C VAL A 94 28.62 19.18 -12.35
N LEU A 95 27.67 18.75 -11.52
CA LEU A 95 26.25 18.94 -11.80
C LEU A 95 25.79 20.39 -11.61
N LEU A 96 26.38 21.15 -10.68
CA LEU A 96 26.09 22.57 -10.51
C LEU A 96 26.71 23.44 -11.61
N GLN A 97 27.82 23.00 -12.22
CA GLN A 97 28.31 23.63 -13.46
C GLN A 97 27.35 23.41 -14.63
N ASP A 98 26.78 22.20 -14.75
CA ASP A 98 25.80 21.88 -15.79
C ASP A 98 24.45 22.59 -15.57
N ASN A 99 24.02 22.74 -14.31
CA ASN A 99 22.79 23.40 -13.91
C ASN A 99 23.01 24.21 -12.62
N PRO A 100 23.35 25.51 -12.73
CA PRO A 100 23.56 26.38 -11.57
C PRO A 100 22.32 26.58 -10.69
N ARG A 101 21.14 26.17 -11.14
CA ARG A 101 19.86 26.25 -10.40
C ARG A 101 19.53 24.97 -9.63
N LEU A 102 20.33 23.91 -9.77
CA LEU A 102 20.04 22.61 -9.15
C LEU A 102 20.25 22.69 -7.64
N VAL A 103 19.24 22.26 -6.87
CA VAL A 103 19.44 21.96 -5.45
C VAL A 103 19.97 20.54 -5.34
N TYR A 104 21.21 20.39 -4.88
CA TYR A 104 21.88 19.10 -4.75
C TYR A 104 21.81 18.63 -3.30
N ALA A 105 20.86 17.75 -2.99
CA ALA A 105 20.63 17.25 -1.65
C ALA A 105 21.39 15.95 -1.39
N ARG A 106 22.28 16.00 -0.41
CA ARG A 106 23.01 14.86 0.13
C ARG A 106 22.33 14.36 1.38
N LEU A 107 21.81 13.13 1.32
CA LEU A 107 21.12 12.50 2.44
C LEU A 107 21.92 11.30 2.93
N THR A 108 22.80 11.53 3.90
CA THR A 108 23.75 10.51 4.36
C THR A 108 23.56 10.14 5.82
N GLY A 109 24.20 9.06 6.24
CA GLY A 109 24.20 8.66 7.65
C GLY A 109 24.97 9.64 8.54
N TYR A 110 26.26 9.82 8.23
CA TYR A 110 27.22 10.54 9.08
C TYR A 110 27.66 11.91 8.53
N GLY A 111 27.24 12.29 7.32
CA GLY A 111 27.69 13.52 6.63
C GLY A 111 28.81 13.26 5.63
N GLN A 112 29.16 14.30 4.86
CA GLN A 112 30.22 14.21 3.84
C GLN A 112 31.65 14.30 4.39
N THR A 113 31.80 14.68 5.66
CA THR A 113 33.10 14.88 6.30
C THR A 113 33.18 14.13 7.63
N GLY A 114 34.37 14.07 8.23
CA GLY A 114 34.61 13.38 9.50
C GLY A 114 34.95 11.90 9.36
N CYS A 115 35.36 11.29 10.48
CA CYS A 115 35.94 9.94 10.52
C CYS A 115 34.95 8.82 10.13
N TYR A 116 33.64 9.07 10.19
CA TYR A 116 32.60 8.11 9.81
C TYR A 116 32.00 8.35 8.41
N SER A 117 32.44 9.37 7.67
CA SER A 117 31.84 9.77 6.37
C SER A 117 31.78 8.68 5.30
N THR A 118 32.66 7.67 5.38
CA THR A 118 32.70 6.53 4.44
C THR A 118 32.12 5.23 5.01
N ASN A 119 31.70 5.24 6.28
CA ASN A 119 31.20 4.07 6.98
C ASN A 119 29.72 3.81 6.66
N ALA A 120 29.34 2.53 6.70
CA ALA A 120 27.94 2.14 6.69
C ALA A 120 27.32 2.31 8.08
N GLY A 121 25.99 2.39 8.12
CA GLY A 121 25.20 2.43 9.35
C GLY A 121 23.72 2.25 9.04
N HIS A 122 22.94 2.16 10.10
CA HIS A 122 21.48 2.21 10.08
C HIS A 122 20.99 3.19 11.15
N ASP A 123 19.69 3.49 11.17
CA ASP A 123 19.05 4.42 12.13
C ASP A 123 19.67 4.36 13.53
N ILE A 124 19.74 3.17 14.13
CA ILE A 124 20.25 2.97 15.49
C ILE A 124 21.70 3.47 15.69
N ASN A 125 22.57 3.33 14.68
CA ASN A 125 23.95 3.79 14.75
C ASN A 125 24.02 5.33 14.67
N TYR A 126 23.20 5.92 13.80
CA TYR A 126 23.13 7.37 13.65
C TYR A 126 22.54 8.02 14.91
N LEU A 127 21.49 7.42 15.46
CA LEU A 127 20.85 7.84 16.70
C LEU A 127 21.79 7.69 17.90
N ALA A 128 22.60 6.63 17.94
CA ALA A 128 23.63 6.44 18.96
C ALA A 128 24.66 7.58 18.93
N LEU A 129 25.22 7.90 17.76
CA LEU A 129 26.20 9.00 17.63
C LEU A 129 25.57 10.38 17.83
N SER A 130 24.26 10.52 17.66
CA SER A 130 23.54 11.75 17.99
C SER A 130 23.35 11.96 19.49
N GLY A 131 23.79 11.02 20.34
CA GLY A 131 23.59 11.05 21.80
C GLY A 131 22.18 10.69 22.26
N LEU A 132 21.15 10.86 21.43
CA LEU A 132 19.75 10.67 21.83
C LEU A 132 19.37 9.24 22.19
N LEU A 133 20.03 8.23 21.61
CA LEU A 133 19.75 6.83 21.95
C LEU A 133 19.90 6.58 23.46
N SER A 134 20.84 7.27 24.12
CA SER A 134 21.11 7.12 25.55
C SER A 134 19.93 7.48 26.47
N LEU A 135 18.94 8.21 25.94
CA LEU A 135 17.76 8.70 26.67
C LEU A 135 16.55 7.77 26.56
N PHE A 136 16.52 6.87 25.58
CA PHE A 136 15.36 5.99 25.35
C PHE A 136 15.52 4.67 26.09
N GLY A 137 14.53 4.30 26.92
CA GLY A 137 14.50 3.02 27.64
C GLY A 137 14.15 3.18 29.11
N ARG A 138 13.92 2.05 29.80
CA ARG A 138 13.61 2.03 31.22
C ARG A 138 14.87 2.13 32.08
N GLN A 139 14.66 2.43 33.35
CA GLN A 139 15.69 2.34 34.38
C GLN A 139 16.24 0.90 34.43
N HIS A 140 17.56 0.77 34.53
CA HIS A 140 18.29 -0.51 34.60
C HIS A 140 18.15 -1.43 33.37
N GLU A 141 17.50 -0.98 32.29
CA GLU A 141 17.46 -1.68 31.02
C GLU A 141 18.46 -1.08 30.02
N ASN A 142 18.76 -1.82 28.95
CA ASN A 142 19.54 -1.29 27.83
C ASN A 142 18.79 -0.13 27.15
N PRO A 143 19.51 0.83 26.53
CA PRO A 143 18.88 1.79 25.64
C PRO A 143 18.03 1.10 24.56
N ILE A 144 16.86 1.66 24.25
CA ILE A 144 15.90 1.09 23.31
C ILE A 144 15.82 1.98 22.06
N ALA A 145 16.05 1.40 20.89
CA ALA A 145 15.89 2.11 19.63
C ALA A 145 14.39 2.29 19.32
N PRO A 146 13.91 3.53 19.10
CA PRO A 146 12.51 3.82 18.79
C PRO A 146 12.19 3.53 17.32
N THR A 147 12.39 2.28 16.89
CA THR A 147 12.37 1.85 15.48
C THR A 147 13.32 2.71 14.62
N ASN A 148 12.97 3.01 13.36
CA ASN A 148 13.72 3.91 12.48
C ASN A 148 13.07 5.30 12.31
N LEU A 149 12.29 5.75 13.30
CA LEU A 149 11.56 7.02 13.22
C LEU A 149 12.45 8.23 13.45
N VAL A 150 13.45 8.14 14.32
CA VAL A 150 14.16 9.33 14.81
C VAL A 150 15.30 9.73 13.89
N ALA A 151 16.19 8.83 13.50
CA ALA A 151 17.36 9.20 12.71
C ALA A 151 17.10 9.09 11.21
N ASP A 152 16.51 7.99 10.72
CA ASP A 152 16.21 7.81 9.29
C ASP A 152 15.14 8.81 8.84
N PHE A 153 13.95 8.78 9.45
CA PHE A 153 12.83 9.61 8.99
C PHE A 153 12.89 11.04 9.53
N GLY A 154 12.98 11.22 10.86
CA GLY A 154 13.03 12.53 11.49
C GLY A 154 14.29 13.32 11.16
N GLY A 155 15.46 12.79 11.54
CA GLY A 155 16.77 13.43 11.37
C GLY A 155 17.30 13.38 9.94
N GLY A 156 16.87 12.40 9.14
CA GLY A 156 17.31 12.22 7.77
C GLY A 156 16.33 12.82 6.78
N GLY A 157 15.31 12.05 6.43
CA GLY A 157 14.42 12.37 5.31
C GLY A 157 13.62 13.66 5.49
N LEU A 158 13.07 13.93 6.68
CA LEU A 158 12.31 15.16 6.96
C LEU A 158 13.23 16.39 7.01
N MET A 159 14.40 16.31 7.65
CA MET A 159 15.38 17.39 7.66
C MET A 159 15.92 17.69 6.26
N CYS A 160 16.14 16.65 5.45
CA CYS A 160 16.55 16.82 4.05
C CYS A 160 15.45 17.51 3.23
N ALA A 161 14.19 17.09 3.38
CA ALA A 161 13.05 17.76 2.73
C ALA A 161 12.96 19.24 3.16
N LEU A 162 13.11 19.54 4.46
CA LEU A 162 13.16 20.91 4.95
C LEU A 162 14.31 21.71 4.31
N GLY A 163 15.52 21.15 4.26
CA GLY A 163 16.68 21.77 3.61
C GLY A 163 16.46 22.05 2.13
N ILE A 164 15.82 21.12 1.41
CA ILE A 164 15.42 21.31 0.01
C ILE A 164 14.43 22.48 -0.12
N LEU A 165 13.41 22.55 0.73
CA LEU A 165 12.44 23.64 0.70
C LEU A 165 13.09 25.00 0.97
N LEU A 166 14.00 25.07 1.94
CA LEU A 166 14.77 26.29 2.24
C LEU A 166 15.66 26.69 1.06
N ALA A 167 16.34 25.74 0.41
CA ALA A 167 17.16 25.99 -0.76
C ALA A 167 16.32 26.44 -1.98
N LEU A 168 15.14 25.85 -2.20
CA LEU A 168 14.24 26.27 -3.27
C LEU A 168 13.66 27.67 -3.02
N LEU A 169 13.39 28.02 -1.76
CA LEU A 169 12.95 29.35 -1.36
C LEU A 169 14.06 30.38 -1.58
N GLU A 170 15.29 30.09 -1.14
CA GLU A 170 16.46 30.95 -1.38
C GLU A 170 16.66 31.17 -2.88
N ARG A 171 16.64 30.08 -3.67
CA ARG A 171 16.75 30.09 -5.14
C ARG A 171 15.70 30.96 -5.83
N SER A 172 14.53 31.17 -5.21
CA SER A 172 13.50 32.04 -5.78
C SER A 172 13.93 33.52 -5.83
N THR A 173 14.92 33.89 -5.02
CA THR A 173 15.49 35.24 -4.96
C THR A 173 16.85 35.33 -5.64
N SER A 174 17.77 34.42 -5.32
CA SER A 174 19.13 34.41 -5.87
C SER A 174 19.20 33.91 -7.30
N GLY A 175 18.24 33.06 -7.68
CA GLY A 175 18.27 32.32 -8.92
C GLY A 175 19.26 31.15 -8.93
N LEU A 176 19.96 30.86 -7.83
CA LEU A 176 21.00 29.84 -7.74
C LEU A 176 20.55 28.66 -6.86
N GLY A 177 20.95 27.46 -7.26
CA GLY A 177 20.85 26.27 -6.42
C GLY A 177 22.04 26.18 -5.47
N GLN A 178 22.00 25.19 -4.57
CA GLN A 178 23.06 24.96 -3.61
C GLN A 178 23.09 23.49 -3.17
N VAL A 179 24.16 23.12 -2.46
CA VAL A 179 24.26 21.81 -1.81
C VAL A 179 23.53 21.86 -0.47
N VAL A 180 22.66 20.88 -0.23
CA VAL A 180 22.04 20.61 1.06
C VAL A 180 22.71 19.37 1.64
N ASP A 181 23.62 19.52 2.60
CA ASP A 181 24.24 18.38 3.31
C ASP A 181 23.41 18.03 4.56
N SER A 182 22.63 16.95 4.46
CA SER A 182 21.77 16.44 5.51
C SER A 182 22.27 15.09 5.97
N SER A 183 22.78 15.01 7.20
CA SER A 183 23.16 13.75 7.82
C SER A 183 22.18 13.32 8.90
N MET A 184 21.87 12.03 8.96
CA MET A 184 20.93 11.47 9.95
C MET A 184 21.44 11.69 11.38
N THR A 185 22.75 11.56 11.62
CA THR A 185 23.35 11.85 12.93
C THR A 185 23.18 13.32 13.34
N HIS A 186 23.49 14.27 12.44
CA HIS A 186 23.35 15.70 12.75
C HIS A 186 21.88 16.10 12.88
N GLY A 187 21.03 15.65 11.97
CA GLY A 187 19.61 15.97 11.99
C GLY A 187 18.89 15.38 13.21
N ALA A 188 19.27 14.18 13.67
CA ALA A 188 18.76 13.63 14.92
C ALA A 188 19.18 14.49 16.11
N ALA A 189 20.46 14.88 16.20
CA ALA A 189 20.92 15.78 17.27
C ALA A 189 20.20 17.14 17.23
N TYR A 190 19.97 17.69 16.04
CA TYR A 190 19.23 18.93 15.84
C TYR A 190 17.76 18.80 16.27
N LEU A 191 17.09 17.70 15.93
CA LEU A 191 15.74 17.37 16.40
C LEU A 191 15.70 17.31 17.94
N GLY A 192 16.76 16.79 18.56
CA GLY A 192 16.97 16.76 20.01
C GLY A 192 17.43 18.08 20.65
N SER A 193 17.36 19.22 19.95
CA SER A 193 17.90 20.50 20.45
C SER A 193 17.39 20.88 21.83
N TRP A 194 16.10 20.64 22.12
CA TRP A 194 15.55 20.93 23.45
C TRP A 194 16.13 19.99 24.51
N LEU A 195 16.27 18.70 24.23
CA LEU A 195 16.88 17.73 25.16
C LEU A 195 18.32 18.15 25.49
N TYR A 196 19.11 18.53 24.50
CA TYR A 196 20.48 19.03 24.71
C TYR A 196 20.53 20.31 25.55
N ARG A 197 19.67 21.28 25.25
CA ARG A 197 19.69 22.60 25.90
C ARG A 197 19.05 22.61 27.28
N SER A 198 18.15 21.66 27.53
CA SER A 198 17.39 21.61 28.77
C SER A 198 18.10 20.85 29.88
N GLN A 199 19.27 20.21 29.66
CA GLN A 199 19.98 19.38 30.66
C GLN A 199 20.24 20.03 32.03
N LYS A 200 20.14 21.36 32.15
CA LYS A 200 20.26 22.10 33.42
C LYS A 200 18.93 22.33 34.14
N LEU A 201 17.80 21.97 33.54
CA LEU A 201 16.48 22.10 34.16
C LEU A 201 16.29 21.01 35.23
N PRO A 202 15.55 21.29 36.32
CA PRO A 202 15.32 20.33 37.41
C PRO A 202 14.56 19.06 37.02
N ILE A 203 13.97 19.03 35.83
CA ILE A 203 13.27 17.85 35.28
C ILE A 203 14.24 16.74 34.87
N TRP A 204 15.55 17.05 34.81
CA TRP A 204 16.65 16.12 34.50
C TRP A 204 17.61 15.98 35.70
N GLY A 205 18.66 15.18 35.52
CA GLY A 205 19.75 15.02 36.49
C GLY A 205 19.77 13.64 37.15
N GLN A 206 18.80 12.78 36.83
CA GLN A 206 18.77 11.38 37.22
C GLN A 206 19.20 10.49 36.05
N GLU A 207 19.45 9.21 36.32
CA GLU A 207 19.72 8.23 35.26
C GLU A 207 18.49 8.06 34.36
N ARG A 208 18.70 7.53 33.14
CA ARG A 208 17.62 7.19 32.21
C ARG A 208 16.54 6.38 32.93
N GLY A 209 15.28 6.77 32.72
CA GLY A 209 14.12 6.09 33.30
C GLY A 209 13.66 6.66 34.64
N GLN A 210 14.38 7.64 35.19
CA GLN A 210 14.12 8.23 36.50
C GLN A 210 13.86 9.75 36.46
N ASN A 211 13.90 10.35 35.27
CA ASN A 211 13.59 11.75 35.04
C ASN A 211 12.08 11.92 34.79
N LEU A 212 11.61 13.16 34.90
CA LEU A 212 10.18 13.48 34.81
C LEU A 212 9.55 13.05 33.47
N LEU A 213 10.31 13.19 32.37
CA LEU A 213 9.82 12.98 31.00
C LEU A 213 10.38 11.71 30.34
N ASP A 214 11.03 10.83 31.10
CA ASP A 214 11.57 9.56 30.59
C ASP A 214 11.08 8.34 31.40
N THR A 215 9.88 8.43 31.97
CA THR A 215 9.18 7.40 32.77
C THR A 215 9.50 7.34 34.26
N GLY A 216 10.21 8.33 34.80
CA GLY A 216 10.48 8.44 36.23
C GLY A 216 9.27 8.83 37.10
N ALA A 217 8.22 9.42 36.52
CA ALA A 217 7.06 9.91 37.27
C ALA A 217 5.82 9.03 37.09
N HIS A 218 5.04 8.80 38.16
CA HIS A 218 3.76 8.06 38.10
C HIS A 218 2.65 8.77 37.31
N PHE A 219 2.85 10.05 36.99
CA PHE A 219 1.95 10.84 36.14
C PHE A 219 2.52 11.14 34.75
N TYR A 220 3.62 10.47 34.36
CA TYR A 220 4.17 10.48 33.01
C TYR A 220 4.64 9.07 32.63
N GLU A 221 3.69 8.18 32.34
CA GLU A 221 3.90 6.73 32.26
C GLU A 221 2.80 6.03 31.43
N VAL A 222 3.06 4.79 31.03
CA VAL A 222 2.08 3.90 30.38
C VAL A 222 1.65 2.78 31.34
N TYR A 223 0.33 2.63 31.53
CA TYR A 223 -0.26 1.66 32.45
C TYR A 223 -1.07 0.59 31.73
N LYS A 224 -0.90 -0.66 32.15
CA LYS A 224 -1.64 -1.81 31.61
C LYS A 224 -3.06 -1.87 32.20
N THR A 225 -4.06 -2.09 31.35
CA THR A 225 -5.48 -2.18 31.71
C THR A 225 -5.92 -3.63 31.94
N LYS A 226 -7.15 -3.81 32.45
CA LYS A 226 -7.74 -5.12 32.74
C LYS A 226 -7.73 -6.10 31.56
N ASP A 227 -7.95 -5.58 30.36
CA ASP A 227 -7.98 -6.32 29.10
C ASP A 227 -6.60 -6.49 28.45
N GLY A 228 -5.53 -6.12 29.17
CA GLY A 228 -4.15 -6.27 28.74
C GLY A 228 -3.66 -5.24 27.71
N ARG A 229 -4.48 -4.22 27.43
CA ARG A 229 -4.11 -3.04 26.64
C ARG A 229 -3.48 -1.97 27.56
N TYR A 230 -3.30 -0.75 27.06
CA TYR A 230 -2.58 0.28 27.78
C TYR A 230 -3.22 1.67 27.68
N MET A 231 -3.11 2.46 28.76
CA MET A 231 -3.37 3.91 28.78
C MET A 231 -2.05 4.65 28.97
N SER A 232 -1.81 5.72 28.21
CA SER A 232 -0.74 6.68 28.48
C SER A 232 -1.24 7.80 29.37
N VAL A 233 -0.40 8.21 30.31
CA VAL A 233 -0.64 9.33 31.24
C VAL A 233 0.48 10.36 31.05
N GLY A 234 0.12 11.63 30.94
CA GLY A 234 1.06 12.76 30.84
C GLY A 234 0.56 14.00 31.58
N ALA A 235 0.11 13.85 32.83
CA ALA A 235 -0.50 14.90 33.63
C ALA A 235 0.56 15.68 34.45
N LEU A 236 1.38 16.46 33.76
CA LEU A 236 2.53 17.16 34.37
C LEU A 236 2.11 18.34 35.24
N GLU A 237 1.11 19.10 34.82
CA GLU A 237 0.64 20.29 35.52
C GLU A 237 -0.35 19.92 36.66
N PRO A 238 -0.28 20.58 37.83
CA PRO A 238 -1.10 20.22 38.99
C PRO A 238 -2.61 20.16 38.71
N GLN A 239 -3.15 21.09 37.91
CA GLN A 239 -4.58 21.07 37.59
C GLN A 239 -5.00 19.84 36.77
N PHE A 240 -4.13 19.33 35.90
CA PHE A 240 -4.39 18.13 35.09
C PHE A 240 -4.20 16.88 35.94
N TYR A 241 -3.21 16.89 36.84
CA TYR A 241 -3.02 15.83 37.83
C TYR A 241 -4.23 15.68 38.76
N ASN A 242 -4.86 16.78 39.19
CA ASN A 242 -6.07 16.73 39.99
C ASN A 242 -7.23 16.06 39.22
N ARG A 243 -7.39 16.33 37.91
CA ARG A 243 -8.37 15.63 37.06
C ARG A 243 -8.07 14.15 36.91
N LEU A 244 -6.79 13.79 36.83
CA LEU A 244 -6.37 12.39 36.85
C LEU A 244 -6.77 11.70 38.15
N LEU A 245 -6.51 12.32 39.31
CA LEU A 245 -6.88 11.79 40.61
C LEU A 245 -8.40 11.63 40.77
N GLU A 246 -9.19 12.62 40.32
CA GLU A 246 -10.65 12.52 40.28
C GLU A 246 -11.11 11.28 39.50
N GLY A 247 -10.56 11.05 38.30
CA GLY A 247 -10.91 9.88 37.48
C GLY A 247 -10.40 8.54 38.03
N LEU A 248 -9.30 8.54 38.79
CA LEU A 248 -8.78 7.37 39.49
C LEU A 248 -9.43 7.12 40.85
N GLU A 249 -10.31 8.02 41.30
CA GLU A 249 -10.91 8.02 42.62
C GLU A 249 -9.84 7.93 43.72
N LEU A 250 -8.91 8.89 43.69
CA LEU A 250 -7.82 9.06 44.65
C LEU A 250 -7.80 10.50 45.19
N SER A 251 -7.38 10.68 46.44
CA SER A 251 -7.10 12.01 47.00
C SER A 251 -5.65 12.44 46.78
N GLU A 252 -5.38 13.75 46.87
CA GLU A 252 -4.02 14.30 46.83
C GLU A 252 -3.15 13.78 48.00
N GLU A 253 -3.79 13.44 49.12
CA GLU A 253 -3.10 12.88 50.30
C GLU A 253 -2.65 11.43 50.05
N GLU A 254 -3.46 10.65 49.33
CA GLU A 254 -3.11 9.28 48.92
C GLU A 254 -1.99 9.27 47.87
N ALA A 255 -2.09 10.19 46.91
CA ALA A 255 -1.20 10.30 45.76
C ALA A 255 -0.69 11.73 45.56
N PRO A 256 0.23 12.22 46.40
CA PRO A 256 0.85 13.53 46.18
C PRO A 256 1.65 13.52 44.87
N GLN A 257 1.56 14.61 44.09
CA GLN A 257 2.20 14.67 42.78
C GLN A 257 3.73 14.64 42.89
N LEU A 258 4.31 15.50 43.72
CA LEU A 258 5.76 15.60 43.91
C LEU A 258 6.14 14.95 45.24
N CYS A 259 6.98 13.92 45.19
CA CYS A 259 7.45 13.19 46.36
C CYS A 259 8.85 12.60 46.11
N ASP A 260 9.42 11.94 47.13
CA ASP A 260 10.70 11.25 46.96
C ASP A 260 10.60 10.02 46.02
N SER A 261 11.74 9.47 45.64
CA SER A 261 11.81 8.33 44.71
C SER A 261 11.15 7.07 45.26
N VAL A 262 11.20 6.83 46.58
CA VAL A 262 10.60 5.65 47.21
C VAL A 262 9.07 5.74 47.12
N LYS A 263 8.50 6.89 47.45
CA LYS A 263 7.06 7.14 47.34
C LYS A 263 6.62 7.14 45.88
N THR A 264 7.41 7.70 44.96
CA THR A 264 7.13 7.67 43.52
C THR A 264 6.96 6.23 43.01
N GLU A 265 7.87 5.32 43.37
CA GLU A 265 7.75 3.90 43.01
C GLU A 265 6.50 3.22 43.62
N GLN A 266 6.12 3.58 44.84
CA GLN A 266 4.86 3.12 45.43
C GLN A 266 3.64 3.63 44.66
N LEU A 267 3.65 4.90 44.25
CA LEU A 267 2.57 5.50 43.47
C LEU A 267 2.48 4.92 42.06
N LYS A 268 3.61 4.59 41.42
CA LYS A 268 3.61 3.85 40.14
C LYS A 268 2.87 2.51 40.28
N ARG A 269 3.08 1.79 41.38
CA ARG A 269 2.35 0.53 41.67
C ARG A 269 0.88 0.78 41.94
N LEU A 270 0.54 1.79 42.74
CA LEU A 270 -0.85 2.18 43.01
C LEU A 270 -1.60 2.50 41.72
N PHE A 271 -1.01 3.31 40.85
CA PHE A 271 -1.61 3.70 39.57
C PHE A 271 -1.75 2.48 38.66
N ALA A 272 -0.73 1.60 38.59
CA ALA A 272 -0.84 0.35 37.85
C ALA A 272 -1.98 -0.54 38.36
N THR A 273 -2.18 -0.63 39.68
CA THR A 273 -3.32 -1.34 40.28
C THR A 273 -4.62 -0.69 39.84
N LYS A 274 -4.79 0.63 40.00
CA LYS A 274 -6.00 1.36 39.60
C LYS A 274 -6.31 1.12 38.12
N PHE A 275 -5.38 1.39 37.21
CA PHE A 275 -5.59 1.18 35.77
C PHE A 275 -5.93 -0.27 35.41
N SER A 276 -5.50 -1.27 36.19
CA SER A 276 -5.84 -2.68 35.97
C SER A 276 -7.29 -3.06 36.34
N GLU A 277 -8.03 -2.19 37.03
CA GLU A 277 -9.40 -2.46 37.49
C GLU A 277 -10.45 -2.36 36.36
N LYS A 278 -10.18 -1.56 35.33
CA LYS A 278 -11.08 -1.35 34.18
C LYS A 278 -10.36 -1.64 32.86
N THR A 279 -11.15 -1.93 31.84
CA THR A 279 -10.69 -2.09 30.45
C THR A 279 -10.26 -0.75 29.86
N GLN A 280 -9.49 -0.78 28.76
CA GLN A 280 -9.09 0.45 28.06
C GLN A 280 -10.30 1.32 27.65
N GLU A 281 -11.37 0.69 27.15
CA GLU A 281 -12.59 1.41 26.74
C GLU A 281 -13.32 2.05 27.91
N GLU A 282 -13.41 1.36 29.05
CA GLU A 282 -13.99 1.93 30.27
C GLU A 282 -13.17 3.13 30.77
N TRP A 283 -11.84 3.09 30.68
CA TRP A 283 -10.99 4.25 31.01
C TRP A 283 -11.15 5.40 30.02
N CYS A 284 -11.31 5.12 28.73
CA CYS A 284 -11.65 6.17 27.76
C CYS A 284 -12.95 6.87 28.17
N ARG A 285 -14.00 6.13 28.55
CA ARG A 285 -15.26 6.75 29.04
C ARG A 285 -15.09 7.64 30.29
N VAL A 286 -14.11 7.34 31.14
CA VAL A 286 -13.81 8.14 32.34
C VAL A 286 -13.05 9.42 31.98
N PHE A 287 -12.05 9.32 31.10
CA PHE A 287 -11.11 10.41 30.84
C PHE A 287 -11.39 11.19 29.55
N ASP A 288 -12.17 10.66 28.62
CA ASP A 288 -12.54 11.34 27.38
C ASP A 288 -13.25 12.65 27.71
N SER A 289 -12.87 13.73 27.01
CA SER A 289 -13.37 15.09 27.25
C SER A 289 -12.98 15.70 28.61
N THR A 290 -11.97 15.14 29.29
CA THR A 290 -11.35 15.73 30.48
C THR A 290 -9.95 16.25 30.17
N ASP A 291 -9.46 17.17 31.00
CA ASP A 291 -8.07 17.66 30.93
C ASP A 291 -7.09 16.77 31.74
N ALA A 292 -7.41 15.50 31.98
CA ALA A 292 -6.57 14.60 32.78
C ALA A 292 -5.28 14.13 32.07
N CYS A 293 -5.10 14.49 30.79
CA CYS A 293 -3.96 14.07 29.97
C CYS A 293 -3.77 12.53 29.93
N VAL A 294 -4.89 11.80 29.80
CA VAL A 294 -4.91 10.34 29.66
C VAL A 294 -5.45 9.97 28.28
N ALA A 295 -4.77 9.06 27.59
CA ALA A 295 -5.17 8.60 26.25
C ALA A 295 -4.92 7.09 26.06
N PRO A 296 -5.71 6.38 25.24
CA PRO A 296 -5.43 4.99 24.94
C PRO A 296 -4.18 4.84 24.05
N VAL A 297 -3.35 3.86 24.35
CA VAL A 297 -2.29 3.42 23.42
C VAL A 297 -2.93 2.56 22.34
N LEU A 298 -2.91 3.05 21.09
CA LEU A 298 -3.57 2.41 19.95
C LEU A 298 -2.57 1.64 19.08
N SER A 299 -3.00 0.51 18.52
CA SER A 299 -2.28 -0.19 17.45
C SER A 299 -2.42 0.53 16.10
N LEU A 300 -1.59 0.14 15.12
CA LEU A 300 -1.68 0.64 13.74
C LEU A 300 -3.05 0.37 13.08
N GLU A 301 -3.77 -0.67 13.51
CA GLU A 301 -5.11 -1.00 13.01
C GLU A 301 -6.22 -0.21 13.71
N GLN A 302 -5.97 0.23 14.95
CA GLN A 302 -6.93 0.97 15.78
C GLN A 302 -6.85 2.47 15.53
N ALA A 303 -5.66 3.02 15.34
CA ALA A 303 -5.46 4.46 15.16
C ALA A 303 -6.31 5.07 14.03
N PRO A 304 -6.41 4.48 12.82
CA PRO A 304 -7.25 5.01 11.74
C PRO A 304 -8.75 5.02 12.05
N LYS A 305 -9.19 4.17 12.99
CA LYS A 305 -10.61 3.99 13.37
C LYS A 305 -11.00 4.82 14.59
N HIS A 306 -10.04 5.46 15.26
CA HIS A 306 -10.32 6.27 16.44
C HIS A 306 -11.13 7.53 16.07
N PRO A 307 -12.17 7.92 16.82
CA PRO A 307 -13.04 9.05 16.47
C PRO A 307 -12.29 10.36 16.16
N HIS A 308 -11.26 10.69 16.96
CA HIS A 308 -10.42 11.86 16.71
C HIS A 308 -9.73 11.82 15.34
N ASN A 309 -9.14 10.68 14.97
CA ASN A 309 -8.40 10.53 13.73
C ASN A 309 -9.32 10.46 12.51
N LEU A 310 -10.53 9.91 12.67
CA LEU A 310 -11.58 9.94 11.64
C LEU A 310 -12.05 11.38 11.39
N GLN A 311 -12.27 12.16 12.46
CA GLN A 311 -12.71 13.55 12.34
C GLN A 311 -11.65 14.46 11.70
N GLU A 312 -10.37 14.27 12.06
CA GLU A 312 -9.25 15.00 11.44
C GLU A 312 -8.97 14.53 10.01
N GLY A 313 -9.38 13.31 9.66
CA GLY A 313 -9.00 12.67 8.40
C GLY A 313 -7.50 12.37 8.34
N SER A 314 -6.91 11.95 9.47
CA SER A 314 -5.47 11.71 9.62
C SER A 314 -4.97 10.53 8.77
N PHE A 315 -5.85 9.64 8.36
CA PHE A 315 -5.54 8.43 7.60
C PHE A 315 -6.45 8.29 6.38
N ILE A 316 -5.99 7.54 5.39
CA ILE A 316 -6.76 7.10 4.22
C ILE A 316 -6.70 5.58 4.09
N GLU A 317 -7.72 5.01 3.48
CA GLU A 317 -7.71 3.62 3.05
C GLU A 317 -6.86 3.47 1.77
N ALA A 318 -6.00 2.47 1.76
CA ALA A 318 -5.11 2.09 0.67
C ALA A 318 -5.30 0.58 0.37
N GLU A 319 -4.77 0.09 -0.75
CA GLU A 319 -4.98 -1.30 -1.20
C GLU A 319 -4.59 -2.35 -0.14
N ASP A 320 -3.52 -2.08 0.63
CA ASP A 320 -2.98 -2.98 1.65
C ASP A 320 -3.31 -2.54 3.09
N GLY A 321 -4.31 -1.67 3.29
CA GLY A 321 -4.77 -1.26 4.63
C GLY A 321 -4.97 0.25 4.77
N PHE A 322 -4.31 0.86 5.77
CA PHE A 322 -4.39 2.30 6.01
C PHE A 322 -3.03 2.97 5.83
N ALA A 323 -3.04 4.18 5.30
CA ALA A 323 -1.86 5.03 5.20
C ALA A 323 -2.14 6.40 5.86
N PRO A 324 -1.15 7.02 6.52
CA PRO A 324 -1.30 8.38 7.03
C PRO A 324 -1.45 9.37 5.87
N ASN A 325 -2.27 10.40 6.08
CA ASN A 325 -2.30 11.57 5.19
C ASN A 325 -1.07 12.46 5.41
N PRO A 326 -0.66 13.26 4.41
CA PRO A 326 0.50 14.13 4.54
C PRO A 326 0.27 15.20 5.63
N ALA A 327 1.30 15.41 6.45
CA ALA A 327 1.32 16.44 7.47
C ALA A 327 2.51 17.40 7.26
N PRO A 328 2.37 18.70 7.60
CA PRO A 328 1.16 19.35 8.14
C PRO A 328 0.08 19.61 7.06
N LYS A 329 -1.16 19.85 7.50
CA LYS A 329 -2.27 20.24 6.62
C LYS A 329 -2.18 21.73 6.26
N LEU A 330 -1.80 22.02 5.02
CA LEU A 330 -1.72 23.39 4.52
C LEU A 330 -3.10 23.92 4.12
N GLY A 331 -3.52 25.08 4.66
CA GLY A 331 -4.87 25.60 4.47
C GLY A 331 -5.27 25.92 3.02
N ARG A 332 -4.34 26.41 2.20
CA ARG A 332 -4.61 26.75 0.77
C ARG A 332 -4.12 25.70 -0.23
N THR A 333 -3.12 24.92 0.16
CA THR A 333 -2.42 23.97 -0.74
C THR A 333 -2.16 22.64 -0.02
N PRO A 334 -3.21 21.97 0.49
CA PRO A 334 -3.04 20.73 1.24
C PRO A 334 -2.27 19.70 0.41
N GLY A 335 -1.43 18.92 1.10
CA GLY A 335 -0.83 17.73 0.50
C GLY A 335 -1.90 16.68 0.20
N ARG A 336 -1.56 15.74 -0.67
CA ARG A 336 -2.39 14.56 -0.97
C ARG A 336 -1.50 13.33 -0.91
N SER A 337 -1.88 12.37 -0.08
CA SER A 337 -1.17 11.09 -0.06
C SER A 337 -1.37 10.39 -1.39
N ASN A 338 -0.29 9.84 -1.91
CA ASN A 338 -0.31 9.02 -3.11
C ASN A 338 -0.54 7.53 -2.80
N SER A 339 -0.77 7.14 -1.54
CA SER A 339 -0.82 5.73 -1.10
C SER A 339 -1.97 4.91 -1.72
N THR A 340 -2.96 5.54 -2.35
CA THR A 340 -4.00 4.83 -3.13
C THR A 340 -3.49 4.30 -4.47
N SER A 341 -2.37 4.82 -4.97
CA SER A 341 -1.73 4.38 -6.21
C SER A 341 -0.65 3.35 -5.91
N LYS A 342 -0.46 2.34 -6.76
CA LYS A 342 0.67 1.39 -6.58
C LYS A 342 2.02 2.10 -6.70
N PRO A 343 3.03 1.73 -5.89
CA PRO A 343 4.39 2.17 -6.13
C PRO A 343 4.86 1.72 -7.52
N PRO A 344 5.68 2.51 -8.22
CA PRO A 344 6.16 2.16 -9.54
C PRO A 344 7.13 0.98 -9.44
N ARG A 345 6.95 -0.01 -10.32
CA ARG A 345 7.95 -1.07 -10.50
C ARG A 345 9.27 -0.47 -10.99
N HIS A 346 10.37 -1.14 -10.70
CA HIS A 346 11.69 -0.75 -11.20
C HIS A 346 11.69 -0.60 -12.73
N GLY A 347 12.03 0.60 -13.20
CA GLY A 347 12.10 0.95 -14.61
C GLY A 347 10.75 1.00 -15.33
N GLN A 348 9.65 1.11 -14.57
CA GLN A 348 8.30 1.16 -15.13
C GLN A 348 8.14 2.27 -16.18
N HIS A 349 8.81 3.40 -15.96
CA HIS A 349 8.68 4.60 -16.78
C HIS A 349 9.95 4.89 -17.61
N THR A 350 10.89 3.94 -17.71
CA THR A 350 12.18 4.14 -18.39
C THR A 350 12.01 4.67 -19.82
N GLU A 351 11.17 4.02 -20.63
CA GLU A 351 10.96 4.43 -22.03
C GLU A 351 10.31 5.82 -22.14
N GLU A 352 9.29 6.10 -21.33
CA GLU A 352 8.60 7.39 -21.29
C GLU A 352 9.57 8.53 -20.94
N ILE A 353 10.37 8.32 -19.90
CA ILE A 353 11.35 9.30 -19.43
C ILE A 353 12.43 9.54 -20.50
N LEU A 354 12.96 8.49 -21.12
CA LEU A 354 13.96 8.63 -22.19
C LEU A 354 13.41 9.37 -23.42
N ARG A 355 12.16 9.12 -23.80
CA ARG A 355 11.49 9.88 -24.88
C ARG A 355 11.34 11.35 -24.52
N SER A 356 11.02 11.67 -23.26
CA SER A 356 10.93 13.06 -22.80
C SER A 356 12.28 13.81 -22.86
N LEU A 357 13.41 13.09 -22.89
CA LEU A 357 14.75 13.62 -23.10
C LEU A 357 15.15 13.73 -24.59
N GLY A 358 14.24 13.39 -25.52
CA GLY A 358 14.46 13.46 -26.96
C GLY A 358 15.11 12.22 -27.57
N PHE A 359 15.25 11.11 -26.83
CA PHE A 359 15.74 9.86 -27.40
C PHE A 359 14.65 9.15 -28.21
N ASN A 360 14.98 8.72 -29.43
CA ASN A 360 14.05 7.99 -30.28
C ASN A 360 14.07 6.47 -29.97
N SER A 361 13.13 5.73 -30.56
CA SER A 361 13.01 4.27 -30.37
C SER A 361 14.26 3.48 -30.81
N GLY A 362 15.09 4.05 -31.69
CA GLY A 362 16.38 3.47 -32.09
C GLY A 362 17.40 3.57 -30.96
N ASN A 363 17.61 4.78 -30.42
CA ASN A 363 18.53 5.01 -29.30
C ASN A 363 18.14 4.20 -28.06
N ILE A 364 16.84 4.12 -27.74
CA ILE A 364 16.37 3.36 -26.57
C ILE A 364 16.65 1.86 -26.73
N ARG A 365 16.45 1.31 -27.94
CA ARG A 365 16.79 -0.10 -28.24
C ARG A 365 18.29 -0.37 -28.14
N GLU A 366 19.12 0.57 -28.60
CA GLU A 366 20.57 0.51 -28.45
C GLU A 366 20.99 0.52 -26.97
N PHE A 367 20.42 1.42 -26.17
CA PHE A 367 20.67 1.49 -24.73
C PHE A 367 20.24 0.21 -23.99
N GLU A 368 19.13 -0.42 -24.38
CA GLU A 368 18.70 -1.69 -23.81
C GLU A 368 19.65 -2.83 -24.21
N ALA A 369 20.06 -2.88 -25.49
CA ALA A 369 20.98 -3.90 -26.00
C ALA A 369 22.38 -3.81 -25.35
N GLU A 370 22.85 -2.60 -25.04
CA GLU A 370 24.12 -2.35 -24.35
C GLU A 370 24.04 -2.52 -22.83
N GLY A 371 22.85 -2.77 -22.26
CA GLY A 371 22.68 -2.86 -20.82
C GLY A 371 22.89 -1.52 -20.10
N VAL A 372 22.56 -0.40 -20.75
CA VAL A 372 22.54 0.94 -20.17
C VAL A 372 21.22 1.16 -19.41
N VAL A 373 20.12 0.68 -19.97
CA VAL A 373 18.77 0.84 -19.40
C VAL A 373 18.01 -0.49 -19.40
N LYS A 374 17.00 -0.59 -18.53
CA LYS A 374 16.02 -1.69 -18.55
C LYS A 374 14.65 -1.08 -18.69
N CYS A 375 14.04 -1.28 -19.85
CA CYS A 375 12.65 -0.92 -20.06
C CYS A 375 11.79 -2.03 -19.47
N SER A 376 10.91 -1.71 -18.52
CA SER A 376 9.87 -2.67 -18.17
C SER A 376 9.06 -2.91 -19.44
N LYS A 377 9.01 -4.16 -19.92
CA LYS A 377 8.03 -4.50 -20.95
C LYS A 377 6.67 -4.27 -20.28
N ALA A 378 5.96 -3.21 -20.68
CA ALA A 378 4.53 -3.11 -20.42
C ALA A 378 3.96 -4.49 -20.75
N SER A 379 3.25 -5.12 -19.82
CA SER A 379 2.83 -6.50 -19.98
C SER A 379 1.75 -6.58 -21.07
N LYS A 380 2.15 -6.51 -22.33
CA LYS A 380 1.39 -7.07 -23.46
C LYS A 380 1.19 -8.59 -23.31
N LYS A 381 1.80 -9.18 -22.28
CA LYS A 381 1.71 -10.59 -21.93
C LYS A 381 0.41 -10.96 -21.19
N SER A 382 -0.42 -10.04 -20.68
CA SER A 382 -1.76 -10.43 -20.19
C SER A 382 -2.75 -10.49 -21.36
N GLU A 383 -2.89 -9.41 -22.12
CA GLU A 383 -3.85 -9.34 -23.24
C GLU A 383 -3.55 -10.34 -24.38
N LYS A 384 -2.26 -10.51 -24.74
CA LYS A 384 -1.92 -11.43 -25.84
C LYS A 384 -2.07 -12.90 -25.43
N THR A 385 -1.79 -13.24 -24.17
CA THR A 385 -1.90 -14.63 -23.69
C THR A 385 -3.35 -14.99 -23.38
N GLU A 386 -4.17 -14.05 -22.92
CA GLU A 386 -5.63 -14.26 -22.79
C GLU A 386 -6.30 -14.40 -24.16
N MET A 387 -5.96 -13.56 -25.15
CA MET A 387 -6.49 -13.71 -26.51
C MET A 387 -5.97 -14.97 -27.20
N ASP A 388 -4.70 -15.35 -27.02
CA ASP A 388 -4.17 -16.61 -27.56
C ASP A 388 -4.79 -17.83 -26.84
N LEU A 389 -5.11 -17.72 -25.54
CA LEU A 389 -5.82 -18.77 -24.78
C LEU A 389 -7.30 -18.84 -25.15
N LEU A 390 -7.99 -17.71 -25.33
CA LEU A 390 -9.36 -17.62 -25.84
C LEU A 390 -9.45 -18.17 -27.26
N GLN A 391 -8.51 -17.80 -28.13
CA GLN A 391 -8.45 -18.31 -29.49
C GLN A 391 -8.11 -19.80 -29.50
N SER A 392 -7.22 -20.26 -28.62
CA SER A 392 -6.93 -21.68 -28.43
C SER A 392 -8.15 -22.46 -27.92
N ILE A 393 -8.91 -21.91 -26.97
CA ILE A 393 -10.16 -22.51 -26.46
C ILE A 393 -11.23 -22.54 -27.55
N LEU A 394 -11.43 -21.45 -28.29
CA LEU A 394 -12.37 -21.38 -29.41
C LEU A 394 -12.02 -22.39 -30.52
N ASN A 395 -10.74 -22.49 -30.87
CA ASN A 395 -10.25 -23.47 -31.85
C ASN A 395 -10.36 -24.91 -31.33
N THR A 396 -10.11 -25.15 -30.04
CA THR A 396 -10.18 -26.48 -29.40
C THR A 396 -11.63 -26.95 -29.21
N CYS A 397 -12.57 -26.03 -29.02
CA CYS A 397 -14.01 -26.31 -28.96
C CYS A 397 -14.68 -26.38 -30.35
N GLY A 398 -13.93 -26.17 -31.44
CA GLY A 398 -14.47 -26.20 -32.81
C GLY A 398 -15.40 -25.03 -33.13
N ALA A 399 -15.25 -23.88 -32.44
CA ALA A 399 -16.12 -22.71 -32.57
C ALA A 399 -16.14 -22.11 -33.99
N ASP A 400 -15.09 -22.34 -34.79
CA ASP A 400 -15.01 -21.89 -36.19
C ASP A 400 -16.18 -22.41 -37.05
N LYS A 401 -16.67 -23.63 -36.78
CA LYS A 401 -17.85 -24.21 -37.46
C LYS A 401 -19.16 -23.55 -37.05
N TYR A 402 -19.22 -22.99 -35.83
CA TYR A 402 -20.39 -22.25 -35.37
C TYR A 402 -20.38 -20.83 -35.93
N ILE A 403 -19.21 -20.21 -36.08
CA ILE A 403 -19.05 -18.89 -36.71
C ILE A 403 -19.54 -18.91 -38.16
N GLU A 404 -19.23 -19.96 -38.94
CA GLU A 404 -19.79 -20.13 -40.29
C GLU A 404 -21.32 -20.32 -40.29
N ASN A 405 -21.86 -21.06 -39.32
CA ASN A 405 -23.30 -21.27 -39.17
C ASN A 405 -24.05 -20.00 -38.71
N PHE A 406 -23.39 -19.09 -37.99
CA PHE A 406 -23.96 -17.78 -37.62
C PHE A 406 -23.91 -16.79 -38.79
N ARG A 407 -22.82 -16.78 -39.57
CA ARG A 407 -22.72 -15.97 -40.80
C ARG A 407 -23.73 -16.39 -41.87
N SER A 408 -23.96 -17.70 -42.04
CA SER A 408 -24.98 -18.21 -42.98
C SER A 408 -26.42 -17.86 -42.57
N ASN A 409 -26.64 -17.49 -41.31
CA ASN A 409 -27.90 -16.97 -40.78
C ASN A 409 -27.89 -15.43 -40.62
N GLY A 410 -26.93 -14.73 -41.22
CA GLY A 410 -26.90 -13.26 -41.32
C GLY A 410 -26.42 -12.52 -40.06
N ILE A 411 -25.70 -13.18 -39.16
CA ILE A 411 -25.20 -12.57 -37.92
C ILE A 411 -23.69 -12.36 -38.00
N ASP A 412 -23.27 -11.13 -38.29
CA ASP A 412 -21.87 -10.73 -38.39
C ASP A 412 -21.34 -10.16 -37.06
N ALA A 413 -20.50 -10.93 -36.39
CA ALA A 413 -19.66 -10.59 -35.24
C ALA A 413 -20.29 -10.56 -33.83
N PHE A 414 -19.58 -11.18 -32.88
CA PHE A 414 -19.78 -10.98 -31.44
C PHE A 414 -18.90 -9.82 -30.97
N THR A 415 -19.46 -8.90 -30.18
CA THR A 415 -18.67 -8.02 -29.32
C THR A 415 -18.68 -8.61 -27.92
N LEU A 416 -17.59 -9.27 -27.51
CA LEU A 416 -17.39 -9.71 -26.13
C LEU A 416 -16.96 -8.48 -25.31
N LYS A 417 -17.91 -7.82 -24.64
CA LYS A 417 -17.62 -6.74 -23.70
C LYS A 417 -17.27 -7.35 -22.34
N ILE A 418 -15.99 -7.34 -21.98
CA ILE A 418 -15.57 -7.47 -20.58
C ILE A 418 -15.89 -6.11 -19.92
N LEU A 419 -16.96 -6.06 -19.12
CA LEU A 419 -17.27 -4.88 -18.33
C LEU A 419 -16.37 -4.89 -17.09
N ASN A 420 -15.30 -4.10 -17.15
CA ASN A 420 -14.49 -3.80 -15.98
C ASN A 420 -15.35 -3.12 -14.90
N ASN A 421 -15.14 -3.54 -13.66
CA ASN A 421 -15.67 -2.95 -12.43
C ASN A 421 -15.50 -1.44 -12.42
N GLU A 422 -16.58 -0.65 -12.50
CA GLU A 422 -16.79 0.61 -11.78
C GLU A 422 -18.32 0.90 -11.67
N ASP A 423 -18.69 1.61 -10.60
CA ASP A 423 -20.01 1.74 -9.96
C ASP A 423 -21.24 2.07 -10.82
N LEU A 424 -22.42 1.58 -10.40
CA LEU A 424 -23.72 2.09 -10.86
C LEU A 424 -24.79 2.11 -9.76
N LYS A 425 -25.30 3.32 -9.49
CA LYS A 425 -26.40 3.67 -8.57
C LYS A 425 -27.75 3.14 -9.07
N ILE A 426 -28.64 2.84 -8.11
CA ILE A 426 -29.98 2.25 -8.27
C ILE A 426 -31.05 3.33 -8.38
N ILE A 427 -31.95 3.25 -9.39
CA ILE A 427 -33.26 3.95 -9.42
C ILE A 427 -34.36 2.98 -9.92
N GLY A 428 -35.32 2.69 -9.02
CA GLY A 428 -36.75 2.40 -9.22
C GLY A 428 -37.25 1.25 -10.14
N VAL A 429 -37.66 0.11 -9.55
CA VAL A 429 -38.98 -0.61 -9.63
C VAL A 429 -38.94 -1.76 -8.59
N GLU A 430 -40.01 -2.02 -7.82
CA GLU A 430 -40.03 -3.06 -6.77
C GLU A 430 -40.21 -4.50 -7.31
N GLU A 431 -39.40 -5.42 -6.79
CA GLU A 431 -39.19 -6.83 -7.20
C GLU A 431 -40.44 -7.72 -7.09
N ALA A 432 -41.43 -7.32 -6.29
CA ALA A 432 -42.62 -8.10 -5.99
C ALA A 432 -43.62 -8.15 -7.15
N ASP A 433 -43.76 -7.06 -7.91
CA ASP A 433 -44.79 -6.94 -8.97
C ASP A 433 -44.44 -7.78 -10.20
N VAL A 434 -43.17 -7.80 -10.58
CA VAL A 434 -42.67 -8.62 -11.70
C VAL A 434 -42.79 -10.11 -11.39
N ARG A 435 -42.48 -10.50 -10.15
CA ARG A 435 -42.57 -11.90 -9.71
C ARG A 435 -44.01 -12.41 -9.72
N ASN A 436 -44.96 -11.60 -9.24
CA ASN A 436 -46.37 -11.99 -9.19
C ASN A 436 -47.00 -12.10 -10.59
N SER A 437 -46.64 -11.21 -11.53
CA SER A 437 -47.14 -11.27 -12.91
C SER A 437 -46.68 -12.54 -13.64
N ILE A 438 -45.42 -12.93 -13.48
CA ILE A 438 -44.84 -14.13 -14.10
C ILE A 438 -45.45 -15.42 -13.50
N VAL A 439 -45.60 -15.50 -12.18
CA VAL A 439 -46.18 -16.68 -11.52
C VAL A 439 -47.63 -16.90 -11.95
N LYS A 440 -48.41 -15.82 -12.10
CA LYS A 440 -49.82 -15.88 -12.53
C LYS A 440 -49.97 -16.40 -13.96
N HIS A 441 -49.06 -16.04 -14.87
CA HIS A 441 -49.08 -16.53 -16.25
C HIS A 441 -48.57 -17.98 -16.37
N VAL A 442 -47.57 -18.36 -15.59
CA VAL A 442 -47.08 -19.75 -15.55
C VAL A 442 -48.17 -20.72 -15.04
N ALA A 443 -49.01 -20.29 -14.09
CA ALA A 443 -50.13 -21.09 -13.60
C ALA A 443 -51.20 -21.39 -14.67
N ASN A 444 -51.37 -20.51 -15.66
CA ASN A 444 -52.35 -20.70 -16.75
C ASN A 444 -51.87 -21.65 -17.86
N LEU A 445 -50.62 -22.11 -17.83
CA LEU A 445 -50.04 -22.98 -18.87
C LEU A 445 -50.42 -24.47 -18.73
N GLN A 446 -51.37 -24.83 -17.83
CA GLN A 446 -51.84 -26.20 -17.57
C GLN A 446 -50.71 -27.25 -17.49
N ILE A 447 -49.60 -26.90 -16.82
CA ILE A 447 -48.50 -27.84 -16.58
C ILE A 447 -48.93 -28.77 -15.43
N PRO A 448 -48.84 -30.11 -15.58
CA PRO A 448 -49.26 -31.04 -14.53
C PRO A 448 -48.55 -30.76 -13.20
N SER A 449 -49.30 -30.78 -12.10
CA SER A 449 -48.91 -30.26 -10.77
C SER A 449 -47.68 -30.89 -10.11
N GLU A 450 -47.12 -31.95 -10.70
CA GLU A 450 -45.94 -32.64 -10.18
C GLU A 450 -44.60 -32.14 -10.78
N ARG A 451 -44.63 -31.17 -11.70
CA ARG A 451 -43.42 -30.60 -12.33
C ARG A 451 -43.19 -29.15 -11.89
N LYS A 452 -42.28 -28.94 -10.92
CA LYS A 452 -41.99 -27.62 -10.35
C LYS A 452 -41.17 -26.74 -11.31
N VAL A 453 -41.70 -25.58 -11.69
CA VAL A 453 -40.96 -24.48 -12.32
C VAL A 453 -40.37 -23.60 -11.21
N LYS A 454 -39.07 -23.30 -11.30
CA LYS A 454 -38.42 -22.40 -10.33
C LYS A 454 -37.99 -21.13 -11.05
N VAL A 455 -38.57 -20.00 -10.69
CA VAL A 455 -38.22 -18.69 -11.24
C VAL A 455 -37.43 -17.92 -10.19
N VAL A 456 -36.22 -17.50 -10.56
CA VAL A 456 -35.37 -16.61 -9.76
C VAL A 456 -35.23 -15.33 -10.56
N VAL A 457 -35.69 -14.22 -10.01
CA VAL A 457 -35.58 -12.90 -10.63
C VAL A 457 -34.58 -12.08 -9.82
N ASP A 458 -33.70 -11.39 -10.53
CA ASP A 458 -32.84 -10.33 -10.02
C ASP A 458 -33.11 -9.05 -10.84
N ARG A 459 -32.69 -7.88 -10.35
CA ARG A 459 -33.04 -6.54 -10.83
C ARG A 459 -32.69 -6.23 -12.29
N LYS A 460 -32.02 -7.14 -13.02
CA LYS A 460 -31.79 -7.05 -14.47
C LYS A 460 -32.14 -8.30 -15.27
N TYR A 461 -32.43 -9.44 -14.65
CA TYR A 461 -32.63 -10.70 -15.36
C TYR A 461 -33.64 -11.61 -14.65
N ALA A 462 -34.44 -12.34 -15.42
CA ALA A 462 -35.26 -13.44 -14.92
C ALA A 462 -34.68 -14.78 -15.39
N LEU A 463 -34.29 -15.62 -14.44
CA LEU A 463 -33.85 -16.99 -14.68
C LEU A 463 -35.02 -17.95 -14.43
N ILE A 464 -35.53 -18.56 -15.50
CA ILE A 464 -36.57 -19.59 -15.43
C ILE A 464 -35.90 -20.95 -15.55
N VAL A 465 -35.90 -21.71 -14.45
CA VAL A 465 -35.35 -23.07 -14.41
C VAL A 465 -36.50 -24.07 -14.56
N LEU A 466 -36.48 -24.79 -15.67
CA LEU A 466 -37.41 -25.89 -15.96
C LEU A 466 -36.69 -27.22 -15.74
N ASN A 467 -37.23 -28.05 -14.86
CA ASN A 467 -36.50 -29.21 -14.37
C ASN A 467 -36.70 -30.49 -15.20
N THR A 468 -36.96 -30.42 -16.51
CA THR A 468 -36.96 -31.61 -17.39
C THR A 468 -36.69 -31.29 -18.86
N MET A 469 -35.89 -32.14 -19.51
CA MET A 469 -35.60 -32.13 -20.95
C MET A 469 -36.74 -32.78 -21.76
N SER A 470 -37.39 -32.03 -22.65
CA SER A 470 -38.23 -32.58 -23.72
C SER A 470 -38.40 -31.56 -24.86
N MET A 471 -38.29 -32.04 -26.10
CA MET A 471 -38.31 -31.28 -27.37
C MET A 471 -39.60 -30.47 -27.64
N GLN A 472 -40.65 -30.61 -26.85
CA GLN A 472 -41.90 -29.83 -27.02
C GLN A 472 -41.85 -28.42 -26.43
N LEU A 473 -40.77 -28.03 -25.73
CA LEU A 473 -40.60 -26.71 -25.12
C LEU A 473 -40.43 -25.57 -26.15
N ASN A 474 -39.78 -25.81 -27.29
CA ASN A 474 -39.45 -24.75 -28.25
C ASN A 474 -40.69 -24.03 -28.82
N LYS A 475 -41.80 -24.76 -28.98
CA LYS A 475 -43.06 -24.19 -29.52
C LYS A 475 -43.82 -23.35 -28.49
N HIS A 476 -43.65 -23.64 -27.20
CA HIS A 476 -44.30 -22.89 -26.11
C HIS A 476 -43.49 -21.65 -25.71
N PHE A 477 -42.16 -21.67 -25.86
CA PHE A 477 -41.31 -20.50 -25.60
C PHE A 477 -41.52 -19.35 -26.59
N ALA A 478 -41.77 -19.65 -27.87
CA ALA A 478 -42.10 -18.62 -28.86
C ALA A 478 -43.36 -17.82 -28.50
N ASN A 479 -44.37 -18.47 -27.90
CA ASN A 479 -45.59 -17.80 -27.45
C ASN A 479 -45.35 -16.95 -26.18
N LEU A 480 -44.45 -17.38 -25.30
CA LEU A 480 -44.06 -16.62 -24.10
C LEU A 480 -43.33 -15.32 -24.48
N THR A 481 -42.40 -15.39 -25.43
CA THR A 481 -41.69 -14.21 -25.97
C THR A 481 -42.63 -13.25 -26.69
N TYR A 482 -43.67 -13.77 -27.36
CA TYR A 482 -44.68 -12.95 -28.04
C TYR A 482 -45.61 -12.23 -27.05
N ALA A 483 -46.01 -12.89 -25.95
CA ALA A 483 -46.86 -12.31 -24.92
C ALA A 483 -46.15 -11.20 -24.11
N LEU A 484 -44.86 -11.39 -23.78
CA LEU A 484 -44.07 -10.40 -23.02
C LEU A 484 -43.77 -9.12 -23.81
N LYS A 485 -43.68 -9.20 -25.14
CA LYS A 485 -43.58 -8.04 -26.04
C LYS A 485 -44.84 -7.17 -26.07
N ARG A 486 -46.00 -7.70 -25.67
CA ARG A 486 -47.30 -7.01 -25.77
C ARG A 486 -47.61 -6.13 -24.54
N GLU A 487 -46.85 -6.29 -23.46
CA GLU A 487 -46.98 -5.56 -22.19
C GLU A 487 -45.88 -4.48 -22.02
N ASP A 488 -45.20 -4.09 -23.10
CA ASP A 488 -44.17 -3.02 -23.15
C ASP A 488 -42.96 -3.21 -22.21
N VAL A 489 -42.64 -4.47 -21.87
CA VAL A 489 -41.43 -4.81 -21.12
C VAL A 489 -40.27 -4.95 -22.10
N ASP A 490 -39.32 -4.01 -22.05
CA ASP A 490 -38.14 -4.00 -22.94
C ASP A 490 -37.15 -5.10 -22.55
N LEU A 491 -37.26 -6.25 -23.23
CA LEU A 491 -36.44 -7.45 -23.00
C LEU A 491 -35.35 -7.54 -24.04
N CYS A 492 -34.23 -6.86 -23.80
CA CYS A 492 -33.00 -7.14 -24.52
C CYS A 492 -32.41 -8.48 -24.05
N ASP A 493 -32.38 -9.45 -24.99
CA ASP A 493 -31.66 -10.72 -24.95
C ASP A 493 -32.16 -11.83 -24.00
N ILE A 494 -33.08 -12.67 -24.50
CA ILE A 494 -33.23 -14.06 -24.04
C ILE A 494 -32.66 -14.98 -25.13
N ARG A 495 -31.59 -15.73 -24.83
CA ARG A 495 -31.03 -16.77 -25.70
C ARG A 495 -31.05 -18.14 -25.01
N VAL A 496 -31.47 -19.18 -25.74
CA VAL A 496 -31.51 -20.58 -25.29
C VAL A 496 -30.55 -21.40 -26.15
N ALA A 497 -29.67 -22.19 -25.54
CA ALA A 497 -28.78 -23.12 -26.24
C ALA A 497 -28.82 -24.52 -25.57
N PRO A 498 -28.85 -25.63 -26.33
CA PRO A 498 -28.81 -26.97 -25.78
C PRO A 498 -27.37 -27.32 -25.36
N ALA A 499 -27.17 -27.54 -24.06
CA ALA A 499 -25.93 -28.13 -23.55
C ALA A 499 -26.11 -29.64 -23.51
N VAL A 500 -25.21 -30.41 -24.15
CA VAL A 500 -24.63 -31.67 -23.63
C VAL A 500 -23.62 -32.36 -24.58
N GLU A 501 -23.54 -32.06 -25.88
CA GLU A 501 -22.54 -32.77 -26.73
C GLU A 501 -21.12 -32.15 -26.71
N CYS A 502 -20.98 -30.85 -26.39
CA CYS A 502 -19.69 -30.15 -26.40
C CYS A 502 -18.80 -30.49 -25.17
N LEU A 503 -19.40 -30.82 -24.03
CA LEU A 503 -18.68 -31.11 -22.79
C LEU A 503 -18.07 -32.51 -22.77
N GLN A 504 -18.75 -33.49 -23.38
CA GLN A 504 -18.26 -34.87 -23.47
C GLN A 504 -16.98 -34.96 -24.34
N GLY A 505 -16.95 -34.26 -25.49
CA GLY A 505 -15.81 -34.27 -26.40
C GLY A 505 -14.54 -33.60 -25.86
N CYS A 506 -14.69 -32.54 -25.06
CA CYS A 506 -13.56 -31.86 -24.43
C CYS A 506 -12.91 -32.70 -23.33
N LEU A 507 -13.68 -33.44 -22.53
CA LEU A 507 -13.17 -34.30 -21.46
C LEU A 507 -12.38 -35.50 -22.01
N THR A 508 -12.88 -36.17 -23.05
CA THR A 508 -12.18 -37.33 -23.66
C THR A 508 -10.89 -36.93 -24.39
N SER A 509 -10.84 -35.72 -24.97
CA SER A 509 -9.63 -35.18 -25.61
C SER A 509 -8.53 -34.83 -24.60
N LEU A 510 -8.93 -34.37 -23.40
CA LEU A 510 -8.01 -34.02 -22.32
C LEU A 510 -7.39 -35.27 -21.68
N GLU A 511 -8.20 -36.31 -21.42
CA GLU A 511 -7.72 -37.60 -20.90
C GLU A 511 -6.72 -38.29 -21.86
N LYS A 512 -7.00 -38.26 -23.16
CA LYS A 512 -6.13 -38.87 -24.16
C LYS A 512 -4.76 -38.18 -24.26
N ARG A 513 -4.73 -36.85 -24.16
CA ARG A 513 -3.47 -36.07 -24.19
C ARG A 513 -2.66 -36.18 -22.91
N LEU A 514 -3.31 -36.31 -21.75
CA LEU A 514 -2.64 -36.59 -20.47
C LEU A 514 -1.96 -37.97 -20.50
N THR A 515 -2.61 -38.97 -21.10
CA THR A 515 -2.07 -40.33 -21.23
C THR A 515 -0.90 -40.41 -22.23
N GLU A 516 -0.93 -39.63 -23.33
CA GLU A 516 0.16 -39.53 -24.30
C GLU A 516 1.38 -38.74 -23.77
N PHE A 517 1.16 -37.79 -22.86
CA PHE A 517 2.22 -37.02 -22.20
C PHE A 517 2.99 -37.88 -21.19
N ASP A 518 2.31 -38.78 -20.47
CA ASP A 518 2.92 -39.72 -19.51
C ASP A 518 3.78 -40.80 -20.21
N ALA A 519 3.36 -41.26 -21.40
CA ALA A 519 4.07 -42.30 -22.14
C ALA A 519 5.39 -41.84 -22.82
N LYS A 520 5.56 -40.53 -23.07
CA LYS A 520 6.76 -39.97 -23.72
C LYS A 520 7.87 -39.54 -22.75
N VAL A 521 7.54 -39.28 -21.48
CA VAL A 521 8.51 -38.74 -20.50
C VAL A 521 9.23 -39.84 -19.71
N PHE A 522 8.69 -41.07 -19.65
CA PHE A 522 9.23 -42.15 -18.80
C PHE A 522 10.07 -43.24 -19.49
N LYS A 523 10.54 -43.05 -20.74
CA LYS A 523 11.34 -44.07 -21.46
C LYS A 523 12.85 -43.84 -21.52
N GLN A 524 13.41 -42.85 -20.82
CA GLN A 524 14.87 -42.69 -20.69
C GLN A 524 15.28 -42.40 -19.24
N ASN A 525 16.32 -43.13 -18.79
CA ASN A 525 17.01 -43.06 -17.49
C ASN A 525 16.44 -43.84 -16.29
N ARG A 526 16.74 -45.14 -16.28
CA ARG A 526 16.98 -45.92 -15.04
C ARG A 526 18.38 -45.60 -14.49
N SER A 527 18.51 -44.74 -13.49
CA SER A 527 19.41 -44.97 -12.33
C SER A 527 19.30 -43.85 -11.27
N LYS A 528 18.91 -44.28 -10.05
CA LYS A 528 19.24 -43.76 -8.71
C LYS A 528 19.02 -42.26 -8.37
N ARG A 529 17.81 -42.04 -7.83
CA ARG A 529 17.39 -41.34 -6.57
C ARG A 529 17.77 -39.86 -6.28
N LYS A 530 16.66 -39.10 -6.14
CA LYS A 530 16.32 -37.99 -5.21
C LYS A 530 16.71 -36.54 -5.59
N LEU A 531 15.74 -35.84 -6.19
CA LEU A 531 15.19 -34.57 -5.67
C LEU A 531 13.81 -34.35 -6.33
N GLN A 532 12.76 -34.07 -5.54
CA GLN A 532 11.37 -33.94 -6.01
C GLN A 532 10.80 -32.62 -5.49
N ILE A 533 10.69 -31.60 -6.35
CA ILE A 533 9.89 -30.36 -6.25
C ILE A 533 9.67 -29.92 -7.73
N LEU A 534 8.48 -29.63 -8.28
CA LEU A 534 7.56 -28.53 -7.95
C LEU A 534 6.16 -28.68 -8.61
N PHE A 535 5.14 -28.21 -7.86
CA PHE A 535 3.68 -28.06 -8.09
C PHE A 535 3.32 -27.02 -9.20
N PRO A 536 2.03 -26.78 -9.64
CA PRO A 536 0.75 -26.92 -8.92
C PRO A 536 -0.52 -27.38 -9.69
N THR A 537 -1.32 -28.26 -9.05
CA THR A 537 -2.68 -28.66 -9.50
C THR A 537 -3.73 -28.51 -8.38
N ILE A 538 -3.75 -27.39 -7.64
CA ILE A 538 -4.74 -27.16 -6.56
C ILE A 538 -5.24 -25.71 -6.56
N ALA A 539 -5.75 -25.22 -7.69
CA ALA A 539 -6.47 -23.94 -7.73
C ALA A 539 -7.90 -24.09 -8.29
N VAL A 540 -8.16 -25.09 -9.13
CA VAL A 540 -9.47 -25.26 -9.78
C VAL A 540 -10.39 -26.19 -8.96
N THR A 541 -9.83 -27.19 -8.28
CA THR A 541 -10.61 -28.10 -7.41
C THR A 541 -11.04 -27.44 -6.10
N ALA A 542 -10.25 -26.52 -5.55
CA ALA A 542 -10.62 -25.76 -4.35
C ALA A 542 -11.78 -24.80 -4.61
N LEU A 543 -11.83 -24.17 -5.79
CA LEU A 543 -12.92 -23.28 -6.19
C LEU A 543 -14.23 -24.06 -6.42
N LEU A 544 -14.14 -25.26 -7.01
CA LEU A 544 -15.29 -26.14 -7.24
C LEU A 544 -15.79 -26.81 -5.95
N LEU A 545 -14.92 -27.07 -4.96
CA LEU A 545 -15.31 -27.55 -3.63
C LEU A 545 -15.88 -26.42 -2.74
N PHE A 546 -15.43 -25.18 -2.91
CA PHE A 546 -15.99 -24.02 -2.21
C PHE A 546 -17.39 -23.64 -2.72
N LEU A 547 -17.64 -23.86 -4.03
CA LEU A 547 -18.93 -23.58 -4.67
C LEU A 547 -19.97 -24.71 -4.52
N SER A 548 -19.60 -25.87 -3.96
CA SER A 548 -20.50 -27.04 -3.86
C SER A 548 -20.79 -27.55 -2.43
N GLY A 549 -20.49 -26.79 -1.37
CA GLY A 549 -20.75 -27.27 0.00
C GLY A 549 -21.04 -26.19 1.04
N ARG A 550 -22.27 -25.69 1.13
CA ARG A 550 -22.81 -25.25 2.43
C ARG A 550 -23.30 -26.50 3.16
N TYR A 551 -22.65 -26.93 4.24
CA TYR A 551 -23.24 -27.59 5.42
C TYR A 551 -22.09 -28.14 6.28
N PHE A 552 -21.87 -27.60 7.48
CA PHE A 552 -21.53 -28.38 8.69
C PHE A 552 -21.61 -27.46 9.92
N GLY A 553 -22.83 -27.25 10.40
CA GLY A 553 -23.09 -26.97 11.81
C GLY A 553 -23.64 -28.25 12.44
N CYS A 554 -22.79 -29.00 13.15
CA CYS A 554 -23.11 -29.95 14.23
C CYS A 554 -21.86 -30.80 14.54
N LEU A 555 -21.64 -31.07 15.85
CA LEU A 555 -20.54 -31.79 16.53
C LEU A 555 -19.35 -30.87 16.87
N ARG A 556 -19.10 -30.38 18.09
CA ARG A 556 -19.42 -30.79 19.48
C ARG A 556 -19.16 -32.27 19.81
N ARG A 557 -17.89 -32.61 19.98
CA ARG A 557 -17.30 -33.12 21.24
C ARG A 557 -15.78 -32.99 21.19
#